data_AF-A0A1I6QEZ5-F1
#
_entry.id   AF-A0A1I6QEZ5-F1
#
_cell.length_a   1.000
_cell.length_b   1.000
_cell.length_c   1.000
_cell.angle_alpha   90.00
_cell.angle_beta   90.00
_cell.angle_gamma   90.00
#
_symmetry.space_group_name_H-M   'P 1'
#
loop_
_entity.id
_entity.type
_entity.pdbx_description
1 polymer ?
#
loop_
_entity_poly.entity_id
_entity_poly.type
_entity_poly.pdbx_seq_one_letter_code
_entity_poly.pdbx_strand_id
1 'polypeptide(L)'
;MQETFSAIYNLDIKHFNAQQAFDYLFADHEQFKIGELIAYNIPTPGHTPACLSYVTGDAVFVGNTLFMPDYGTAHCDFPKGSASVLFDSVKRLYQLAENMRVFLFHDYLPEG
;
A
#
# COMPACT_ATOMS: atom_id res chain seq x y z
N MET A 1 -12.55 3.04 0.91
CA MET A 1 -11.83 4.26 0.50
C MET A 1 -12.70 5.15 -0.40
N GLN A 2 -13.25 4.61 -1.50
CA GLN A 2 -14.11 5.35 -2.43
C GLN A 2 -15.32 6.03 -1.76
N GLU A 3 -16.00 5.36 -0.81
CA GLU A 3 -17.10 5.95 -0.04
C GLU A 3 -16.68 7.21 0.72
N THR A 4 -15.50 7.17 1.38
CA THR A 4 -14.96 8.31 2.13
C THR A 4 -14.77 9.52 1.23
N PHE A 5 -14.11 9.33 0.07
CA PHE A 5 -13.82 10.43 -0.83
C PHE A 5 -15.05 10.91 -1.60
N SER A 6 -15.98 10.02 -1.92
CA SER A 6 -17.23 10.41 -2.59
C SER A 6 -18.07 11.32 -1.71
N ALA A 7 -18.07 11.09 -0.38
CA ALA A 7 -18.73 11.98 0.57
C ALA A 7 -18.02 13.36 0.66
N ILE A 8 -16.69 13.40 0.64
CA ILE A 8 -15.91 14.65 0.73
C ILE A 8 -16.10 15.52 -0.52
N TYR A 9 -16.04 14.89 -1.70
CA TYR A 9 -16.07 15.60 -2.99
C TYR A 9 -17.45 15.63 -3.65
N ASN A 10 -18.49 15.16 -2.95
CA ASN A 10 -19.87 15.08 -3.46
C ASN A 10 -19.98 14.36 -4.82
N LEU A 11 -19.34 13.20 -4.93
CA LEU A 11 -19.33 12.37 -6.14
C LEU A 11 -20.45 11.33 -6.10
N ASP A 12 -21.06 11.05 -7.25
CA ASP A 12 -22.01 9.93 -7.39
C ASP A 12 -21.26 8.60 -7.47
N ILE A 13 -21.03 7.99 -6.30
CA ILE A 13 -20.32 6.72 -6.20
C ILE A 13 -21.04 5.57 -6.93
N LYS A 14 -22.37 5.63 -7.09
CA LYS A 14 -23.11 4.58 -7.80
C LYS A 14 -22.76 4.57 -9.28
N HIS A 15 -22.59 5.76 -9.87
CA HIS A 15 -22.13 5.91 -11.24
C HIS A 15 -20.72 5.30 -11.44
N PHE A 16 -19.77 5.64 -10.57
CA PHE A 16 -18.40 5.12 -10.66
C PHE A 16 -18.31 3.61 -10.41
N ASN A 17 -19.06 3.09 -9.43
CA ASN A 17 -19.09 1.66 -9.14
C ASN A 17 -19.72 0.86 -10.29
N ALA A 18 -20.72 1.42 -10.97
CA ALA A 18 -21.34 0.79 -12.13
C ALA A 18 -20.40 0.67 -13.34
N GLN A 19 -19.33 1.48 -13.41
CA GLN A 19 -18.34 1.43 -14.48
C GLN A 19 -17.22 0.41 -14.24
N GLN A 20 -17.24 -0.32 -13.12
CA GLN A 20 -16.19 -1.26 -12.73
C GLN A 20 -14.79 -0.64 -12.91
N ALA A 21 -14.47 0.36 -12.08
CA ALA A 21 -13.22 1.13 -12.17
C ALA A 21 -11.94 0.28 -11.99
N PHE A 22 -12.05 -0.94 -11.49
CA PHE A 22 -10.96 -1.90 -11.34
C PHE A 22 -11.39 -3.27 -11.89
N ASP A 23 -10.52 -3.89 -12.69
CA ASP A 23 -10.75 -5.25 -13.21
C ASP A 23 -10.76 -6.30 -12.09
N TYR A 24 -9.96 -6.07 -11.05
CA TYR A 24 -9.77 -7.01 -9.95
C TYR A 24 -9.56 -6.31 -8.61
N LEU A 25 -10.13 -6.88 -7.55
CA LEU A 25 -9.94 -6.45 -6.17
C LEU A 25 -9.35 -7.62 -5.39
N PHE A 26 -8.09 -7.49 -4.98
CA PHE A 26 -7.41 -8.50 -4.20
C PHE A 26 -7.99 -8.60 -2.80
N ALA A 27 -8.22 -9.82 -2.33
CA ALA A 27 -8.38 -10.10 -0.92
C ALA A 27 -7.02 -10.02 -0.20
N ASP A 28 -7.05 -9.74 1.10
CA ASP A 28 -5.84 -9.72 1.92
C ASP A 28 -5.07 -11.04 1.81
N HIS A 29 -3.77 -10.97 1.54
CA HIS A 29 -2.89 -12.14 1.39
C HIS A 29 -3.21 -13.06 0.21
N GLU A 30 -4.03 -12.61 -0.72
CA GLU A 30 -4.33 -13.34 -1.93
C GLU A 30 -3.09 -13.50 -2.82
N GLN A 31 -2.88 -14.74 -3.28
CA GLN A 31 -1.81 -15.10 -4.21
C GLN A 31 -2.28 -14.96 -5.65
N PHE A 32 -1.39 -14.48 -6.50
CA PHE A 32 -1.60 -14.37 -7.94
C PHE A 32 -0.30 -14.61 -8.70
N LYS A 33 -0.41 -14.70 -10.03
CA LYS A 33 0.73 -14.98 -10.90
C LYS A 33 1.06 -13.82 -11.83
N ILE A 34 2.35 -13.63 -12.08
CA ILE A 34 2.89 -12.77 -13.13
C ILE A 34 3.80 -13.64 -13.98
N GLY A 35 3.24 -14.26 -15.05
CA GLY A 35 3.92 -15.36 -15.73
C GLY A 35 4.16 -16.54 -14.78
N GLU A 36 5.43 -16.92 -14.59
CA GLU A 36 5.84 -17.97 -13.65
C GLU A 36 6.09 -17.46 -12.22
N LEU A 37 6.07 -16.14 -12.00
CA LEU A 37 6.27 -15.55 -10.68
C LEU A 37 5.00 -15.71 -9.84
N ILE A 38 5.15 -16.14 -8.59
CA ILE A 38 4.09 -16.12 -7.58
C ILE A 38 4.26 -14.86 -6.76
N ALA A 39 3.19 -14.07 -6.69
CA ALA A 39 3.12 -12.87 -5.89
C ALA A 39 1.94 -12.95 -4.91
N TYR A 40 2.01 -12.18 -3.83
CA TYR A 40 0.89 -11.98 -2.93
C TYR A 40 0.90 -10.57 -2.36
N ASN A 41 -0.26 -10.09 -1.91
CA ASN A 41 -0.35 -8.80 -1.24
C ASN A 41 -0.25 -8.95 0.29
N ILE A 42 0.20 -7.90 0.96
CA ILE A 42 0.13 -7.73 2.40
C ILE A 42 -0.60 -6.42 2.64
N PRO A 43 -1.71 -6.41 3.38
CA PRO A 43 -2.34 -5.17 3.79
C PRO A 43 -1.39 -4.35 4.65
N THR A 44 -1.11 -3.13 4.21
CA THR A 44 -0.23 -2.16 4.88
C THR A 44 -0.90 -0.80 5.06
N PRO A 45 -2.09 -0.77 5.70
CA PRO A 45 -2.80 0.48 5.94
C PRO A 45 -1.99 1.43 6.84
N GLY A 46 -2.29 2.71 6.76
CA GLY A 46 -1.63 3.74 7.57
C GLY A 46 -1.61 5.07 6.84
N HIS A 47 -0.85 5.15 5.75
CA HIS A 47 -0.90 6.30 4.84
C HIS A 47 -2.29 6.50 4.24
N THR A 48 -2.90 5.41 3.76
CA THR A 48 -4.35 5.33 3.47
C THR A 48 -4.90 4.00 4.01
N PRO A 49 -6.21 3.85 4.21
CA PRO A 49 -6.79 2.59 4.68
C PRO A 49 -6.75 1.45 3.66
N ALA A 50 -6.37 1.70 2.40
CA ALA A 50 -6.36 0.72 1.32
C ALA A 50 -4.95 0.43 0.78
N CYS A 51 -3.91 0.88 1.47
CA CYS A 51 -2.53 0.59 1.08
C CYS A 51 -2.24 -0.92 1.17
N LEU A 52 -1.59 -1.43 0.13
CA LEU A 52 -1.10 -2.80 0.01
C LEU A 52 0.39 -2.78 -0.32
N SER A 53 1.13 -3.74 0.21
CA SER A 53 2.47 -4.09 -0.25
C SER A 53 2.43 -5.39 -1.03
N TYR A 54 3.22 -5.52 -2.09
CA TYR A 54 3.25 -6.74 -2.91
C TYR A 54 4.58 -7.45 -2.78
N VAL A 55 4.55 -8.75 -2.50
CA VAL A 55 5.72 -9.60 -2.34
C VAL A 55 5.81 -10.57 -3.50
N THR A 56 6.99 -10.70 -4.10
CA THR A 56 7.30 -11.68 -5.15
C THR A 56 8.75 -12.12 -5.04
N GLY A 57 8.99 -13.43 -4.96
CA GLY A 57 10.34 -13.98 -4.77
C GLY A 57 11.04 -13.37 -3.55
N ASP A 58 12.17 -12.71 -3.79
CA ASP A 58 13.01 -12.03 -2.79
C ASP A 58 12.77 -10.50 -2.76
N ALA A 59 11.66 -10.01 -3.31
CA ALA A 59 11.36 -8.59 -3.43
C ALA A 59 10.01 -8.22 -2.80
N VAL A 60 9.95 -7.03 -2.20
CA VAL A 60 8.71 -6.42 -1.71
C VAL A 60 8.58 -4.98 -2.21
N PHE A 61 7.44 -4.66 -2.81
CA PHE A 61 7.03 -3.32 -3.22
C PHE A 61 6.14 -2.75 -2.13
N VAL A 62 6.62 -1.73 -1.41
CA VAL A 62 6.00 -1.30 -0.14
C VAL A 62 5.02 -0.14 -0.26
N GLY A 63 4.81 0.40 -1.47
CA GLY A 63 3.96 1.57 -1.67
C GLY A 63 4.45 2.77 -0.85
N ASN A 64 3.51 3.62 -0.43
CA ASN A 64 3.77 4.72 0.52
C ASN A 64 3.62 4.22 1.98
N THR A 65 4.41 3.22 2.35
CA THR A 65 4.53 2.78 3.75
C THR A 65 5.89 3.17 4.33
N LEU A 66 6.96 2.88 3.60
CA LEU A 66 8.35 3.22 3.94
C LEU A 66 8.97 4.08 2.84
N PHE A 67 9.92 4.93 3.23
CA PHE A 67 10.86 5.59 2.32
C PHE A 67 12.29 5.11 2.60
N MET A 68 13.27 5.72 1.93
CA MET A 68 14.67 5.46 2.24
C MET A 68 14.95 5.73 3.73
N PRO A 69 15.89 5.00 4.36
CA PRO A 69 16.16 5.15 5.81
C PRO A 69 16.53 6.58 6.24
N ASP A 70 17.14 7.36 5.36
CA ASP A 70 17.50 8.77 5.54
C ASP A 70 16.31 9.73 5.41
N TYR A 71 15.17 9.26 4.90
CA TYR A 71 13.94 10.06 4.75
C TYR A 71 12.85 9.66 5.76
N GLY A 72 12.73 8.37 6.08
CA GLY A 72 11.78 7.86 7.08
C GLY A 72 10.51 7.24 6.49
N THR A 73 9.34 7.81 6.81
CA THR A 73 8.03 7.18 6.53
C THR A 73 7.05 8.13 5.86
N ALA A 74 6.00 7.56 5.26
CA ALA A 74 4.92 8.33 4.65
C ALA A 74 4.06 9.05 5.69
N HIS A 75 3.52 10.21 5.32
CA HIS A 75 2.55 10.94 6.11
C HIS A 75 1.22 10.15 6.24
N CYS A 76 0.43 10.44 7.28
CA CYS A 76 -0.78 9.70 7.64
C CYS A 76 -2.04 10.59 7.81
N ASP A 77 -2.04 11.77 7.22
CA ASP A 77 -3.10 12.79 7.35
C ASP A 77 -4.18 12.73 6.25
N PHE A 78 -4.08 11.79 5.30
CA PHE A 78 -5.19 11.48 4.39
C PHE A 78 -6.44 11.04 5.18
N PRO A 79 -7.66 11.18 4.62
CA PRO A 79 -8.87 10.71 5.28
C PRO A 79 -8.78 9.23 5.68
N LYS A 80 -8.95 8.97 6.98
CA LYS A 80 -8.78 7.65 7.63
C LYS A 80 -7.34 7.10 7.61
N GLY A 81 -6.34 7.94 7.37
CA GLY A 81 -4.93 7.65 7.66
C GLY A 81 -4.68 7.60 9.17
N SER A 82 -3.66 6.84 9.59
CA SER A 82 -3.30 6.69 10.99
C SER A 82 -1.83 6.28 11.15
N ALA A 83 -1.08 7.07 11.91
CA ALA A 83 0.33 6.80 12.20
C ALA A 83 0.52 5.53 13.06
N SER A 84 -0.40 5.23 13.99
CA SER A 84 -0.32 4.00 14.79
C SER A 84 -0.52 2.75 13.92
N VAL A 85 -1.48 2.80 12.99
CA VAL A 85 -1.73 1.71 12.04
C VAL A 85 -0.56 1.58 11.07
N LEU A 86 0.01 2.70 10.60
CA LEU A 86 1.21 2.67 9.77
C LEU A 86 2.38 1.98 10.48
N PHE A 87 2.59 2.29 11.75
CA PHE A 87 3.66 1.69 12.54
C PHE A 87 3.50 0.16 12.67
N ASP A 88 2.28 -0.32 12.90
CA ASP A 88 2.00 -1.77 12.93
C ASP A 88 2.20 -2.43 11.55
N SER A 89 1.83 -1.75 10.48
CA SER A 89 2.10 -2.19 9.10
C SER A 89 3.61 -2.29 8.81
N VAL A 90 4.40 -1.30 9.23
CA VAL A 90 5.87 -1.31 9.11
C VAL A 90 6.48 -2.47 9.90
N LYS A 91 6.02 -2.71 11.13
CA LYS A 91 6.48 -3.85 11.93
C LYS A 91 6.22 -5.19 11.23
N ARG A 92 5.06 -5.33 10.58
CA ARG A 92 4.72 -6.54 9.81
C ARG A 92 5.66 -6.71 8.61
N LEU A 93 6.00 -5.62 7.91
CA LEU A 93 6.98 -5.69 6.82
C LEU A 93 8.37 -6.11 7.31
N TYR A 94 8.79 -5.67 8.49
CA TYR A 94 10.05 -6.10 9.12
C TYR A 94 10.04 -7.53 9.66
N GLN A 95 8.92 -8.25 9.60
CA GLN A 95 8.87 -9.69 9.88
C GLN A 95 9.13 -10.55 8.63
N LEU A 96 9.25 -9.94 7.45
CA LEU A 96 9.69 -10.63 6.24
C LEU A 96 11.17 -11.06 6.37
N ALA A 97 11.62 -11.93 5.47
CA ALA A 97 13.00 -12.41 5.46
C ALA A 97 14.00 -11.24 5.34
N GLU A 98 15.12 -11.32 6.04
CA GLU A 98 16.11 -10.24 6.11
C GLU A 98 16.74 -9.91 4.74
N ASN A 99 16.76 -10.87 3.81
CA ASN A 99 17.32 -10.71 2.48
C ASN A 99 16.32 -10.11 1.46
N MET A 100 15.14 -9.68 1.89
CA MET A 100 14.15 -9.07 1.02
C MET A 100 14.64 -7.73 0.49
N ARG A 101 14.65 -7.60 -0.84
CA ARG A 101 14.87 -6.32 -1.52
C ARG A 101 13.61 -5.46 -1.40
N VAL A 102 13.75 -4.28 -0.82
CA VAL A 102 12.63 -3.34 -0.63
C VAL A 102 12.62 -2.32 -1.76
N PHE A 103 11.50 -2.27 -2.49
CA PHE A 103 11.26 -1.31 -3.57
C PHE A 103 10.29 -0.23 -3.10
N LEU A 104 10.79 1.00 -3.06
CA LEU A 104 10.06 2.18 -2.61
C LEU A 104 9.17 2.73 -3.72
N PHE A 105 8.12 3.46 -3.33
CA PHE A 105 7.23 4.10 -4.29
C PHE A 105 7.67 5.52 -4.68
N HIS A 106 8.32 6.22 -3.76
CA HIS A 106 8.88 7.56 -3.99
C HIS A 106 10.29 7.65 -3.41
N ASP A 107 11.13 8.45 -4.07
CA ASP A 107 12.40 8.95 -3.56
C ASP A 107 12.43 10.46 -3.77
N TYR A 108 12.71 11.20 -2.70
CA TYR A 108 12.68 12.67 -2.68
C TYR A 108 14.08 13.28 -2.63
N LEU A 109 15.14 12.48 -2.75
CA LEU A 109 16.54 12.92 -2.83
C LEU A 109 16.94 13.90 -1.70
N PRO A 110 16.83 13.49 -0.41
CA PRO A 110 17.32 14.31 0.69
C PRO A 110 18.84 14.51 0.61
N GLU A 111 19.36 15.61 1.16
CA GLU A 111 20.81 15.92 1.08
C GLU A 111 21.70 15.02 1.96
N GLY A 112 21.15 14.08 2.73
CA GLY A 112 21.89 13.15 3.58
C GLY A 112 22.26 13.71 4.95
#